data_AF-A0A2V6JYH7-F1
#
_entry.id   AF-A0A2V6JYH7-F1
#
_cell.length_a   1.000
_cell.length_b   1.000
_cell.length_c   1.000
_cell.angle_alpha   90.00
_cell.angle_beta   90.00
_cell.angle_gamma   90.00
#
_symmetry.space_group_name_H-M   'P 1'
#
loop_
_entity.id
_entity.type
_entity.pdbx_description
1 polymer ?
#
loop_
_entity_poly.entity_id
_entity_poly.type
_entity_poly.pdbx_seq_one_letter_code
_entity_poly.pdbx_strand_id
1 'polypeptide(L)'
;MGHEVGVTPLQMTVAMATIANGGKLITPRIVKSVTAADGKTIAEFTPQPVRQVISLQTAQQLSNALRGVVSDRGTAAAAAVAGFTIAGKTGTAQKVDPHGGYEHGKYVVSFTGFLPADHPEFVGLVVLDDAKTSKPEQNYGGLIAGPIFARIAEKAARYLDLEPHPELIKPTAAGRVASTLASRR
;
A
#
# COMPACT_ATOMS: atom_id res chain seq x y z
N MET A 1 17.13 5.21 1.45
CA MET A 1 16.91 6.65 1.17
C MET A 1 16.57 6.80 -0.31
N GLY A 2 15.75 7.78 -0.70
CA GLY A 2 15.28 7.99 -2.07
C GLY A 2 15.22 9.47 -2.45
N HIS A 3 16.17 10.26 -1.94
CA HIS A 3 16.34 11.67 -2.31
C HIS A 3 17.06 11.76 -3.65
N GLU A 4 16.94 12.92 -4.32
CA GLU A 4 17.63 13.24 -5.59
C GLU A 4 17.19 12.42 -6.81
N VAL A 5 16.19 11.55 -6.66
CA VAL A 5 15.58 10.80 -7.77
C VAL A 5 14.07 11.07 -7.77
N GLY A 6 13.59 11.71 -8.83
CA GLY A 6 12.16 11.90 -9.07
C GLY A 6 11.54 10.67 -9.70
N VAL A 7 10.39 10.23 -9.18
CA VAL A 7 9.57 9.17 -9.79
C VAL A 7 8.11 9.60 -9.84
N THR A 8 7.41 9.17 -10.87
CA THR A 8 5.96 9.36 -10.95
C THR A 8 5.23 8.40 -10.00
N PRO A 9 4.01 8.74 -9.54
CA PRO A 9 3.19 7.82 -8.75
C PRO A 9 2.99 6.46 -9.43
N LEU A 10 2.77 6.45 -10.75
CA LEU A 10 2.58 5.21 -11.50
C LEU A 10 3.85 4.33 -11.49
N GLN A 11 5.04 4.92 -11.65
CA GLN A 11 6.31 4.17 -11.58
C GLN A 11 6.53 3.56 -10.20
N MET A 12 6.24 4.30 -9.12
CA MET A 12 6.35 3.79 -7.75
C MET A 12 5.36 2.64 -7.50
N THR A 13 4.10 2.80 -7.94
CA THR A 13 3.09 1.73 -7.84
C THR A 13 3.50 0.48 -8.61
N VAL A 14 4.05 0.63 -9.82
CA VAL A 14 4.55 -0.49 -10.63
C VAL A 14 5.76 -1.19 -9.96
N ALA A 15 6.65 -0.43 -9.32
CA ALA A 15 7.76 -1.00 -8.56
C ALA A 15 7.25 -1.86 -7.40
N MET A 16 6.26 -1.36 -6.63
CA MET A 16 5.63 -2.14 -5.57
C MET A 16 4.86 -3.35 -6.11
N ALA A 17 4.15 -3.18 -7.22
CA ALA A 17 3.43 -4.25 -7.90
C ALA A 17 4.37 -5.35 -8.42
N THR A 18 5.60 -5.00 -8.79
CA THR A 18 6.62 -5.99 -9.18
C THR A 18 6.98 -6.91 -8.00
N ILE A 19 7.07 -6.37 -6.78
CA ILE A 19 7.30 -7.17 -5.57
C ILE A 19 6.08 -8.05 -5.29
N ALA A 20 4.88 -7.47 -5.34
CA ALA A 20 3.62 -8.19 -5.13
C ALA A 20 3.43 -9.33 -6.15
N ASN A 21 3.81 -9.11 -7.41
CA ASN A 21 3.68 -10.05 -8.51
C ASN A 21 4.88 -11.02 -8.63
N GLY A 22 5.45 -11.45 -7.50
CA GLY A 22 6.52 -12.45 -7.46
C GLY A 22 7.80 -12.05 -8.21
N GLY A 23 8.07 -10.75 -8.32
CA GLY A 23 9.24 -10.19 -9.01
C GLY A 23 9.06 -9.93 -10.50
N LYS A 24 7.87 -10.15 -11.07
CA LYS A 24 7.57 -9.91 -12.49
C LYS A 24 7.10 -8.48 -12.72
N LEU A 25 7.88 -7.73 -13.50
CA LEU A 25 7.47 -6.42 -13.98
C LEU A 25 6.47 -6.59 -15.12
N ILE A 26 5.34 -5.90 -15.04
CA ILE A 26 4.31 -5.86 -16.08
C ILE A 26 4.12 -4.44 -16.58
N THR A 27 3.72 -4.29 -17.85
CA THR A 27 3.33 -2.99 -18.38
C THR A 27 1.97 -2.58 -17.80
N PRO A 28 1.87 -1.46 -17.06
CA PRO A 28 0.59 -0.97 -16.56
C PRO A 28 -0.32 -0.56 -17.72
N ARG A 29 -1.62 -0.75 -17.56
CA ARG A 29 -2.62 -0.51 -18.61
C ARG A 29 -3.89 0.05 -18.01
N ILE A 30 -4.53 0.94 -18.77
CA ILE A 30 -5.85 1.51 -18.45
C ILE A 30 -6.94 1.02 -19.41
N VAL A 31 -6.57 0.70 -20.65
CA VAL A 31 -7.50 0.20 -21.66
C VAL A 31 -7.61 -1.32 -21.54
N LYS A 32 -8.85 -1.84 -21.46
CA LYS A 32 -9.13 -3.28 -21.46
C LYS A 32 -9.39 -3.81 -22.86
N SER A 33 -10.28 -3.14 -23.59
CA SER A 33 -10.65 -3.49 -24.94
C SER A 33 -11.15 -2.25 -25.68
N VAL A 34 -11.19 -2.33 -27.01
CA VAL A 34 -11.89 -1.38 -27.87
C VAL A 34 -13.02 -2.13 -28.57
N THR A 35 -14.19 -1.52 -28.60
CA THR A 35 -15.42 -2.10 -29.16
C THR A 35 -15.95 -1.17 -30.24
N ALA A 36 -16.35 -1.74 -31.38
CA ALA A 36 -16.99 -0.99 -32.46
C ALA A 36 -18.44 -0.62 -32.11
N ALA A 37 -19.06 0.25 -32.91
CA ALA A 37 -20.42 0.71 -32.69
C ALA A 37 -21.48 -0.41 -32.73
N ASP A 38 -21.17 -1.52 -33.40
CA ASP A 38 -22.01 -2.73 -33.47
C ASP A 38 -21.84 -3.67 -32.27
N GLY A 39 -21.02 -3.30 -31.27
CA GLY A 39 -20.74 -4.10 -30.09
C GLY A 39 -19.63 -5.14 -30.27
N LYS A 40 -19.00 -5.25 -31.45
CA LYS A 40 -17.91 -6.18 -31.68
C LYS A 40 -16.60 -5.67 -31.08
N THR A 41 -15.93 -6.50 -30.27
CA THR A 41 -14.57 -6.21 -29.78
C THR A 41 -13.58 -6.23 -30.96
N ILE A 42 -12.90 -5.11 -31.19
CA ILE A 42 -11.90 -4.96 -32.26
C ILE A 42 -10.47 -5.12 -31.75
N ALA A 43 -10.24 -4.88 -30.46
CA ALA A 43 -8.96 -5.11 -29.80
C ALA A 43 -9.20 -5.47 -28.33
N GLU A 44 -8.47 -6.47 -27.84
CA GLU A 44 -8.39 -6.79 -26.43
C GLU A 44 -6.93 -6.70 -26.00
N PHE A 45 -6.70 -6.05 -24.87
CA PHE A 45 -5.37 -5.93 -24.29
C PHE A 45 -5.29 -6.92 -23.14
N THR A 46 -4.22 -7.71 -23.06
CA THR A 46 -3.93 -8.65 -21.97
C THR A 46 -2.67 -8.19 -21.21
N PRO A 47 -2.51 -8.51 -19.91
CA PRO A 47 -1.32 -8.10 -19.17
C PRO A 47 -0.05 -8.63 -19.83
N GLN A 48 0.92 -7.75 -20.10
CA GLN A 48 2.17 -8.12 -20.78
C GLN A 48 3.32 -8.11 -19.78
N PRO A 49 3.98 -9.26 -19.53
CA PRO A 49 5.19 -9.29 -18.72
C PRO A 49 6.33 -8.65 -19.50
N VAL A 50 7.07 -7.75 -18.85
CA VAL A 50 8.27 -7.12 -19.41
C VAL A 50 9.49 -8.00 -19.13
N ARG A 51 9.71 -8.34 -17.85
CA ARG A 51 10.84 -9.17 -17.39
C ARG A 51 10.68 -9.62 -15.94
N GLN A 52 11.46 -10.62 -15.54
CA GLN A 52 11.73 -10.93 -14.14
C GLN A 52 12.78 -9.94 -13.60
N VAL A 53 12.41 -9.13 -12.62
CA VAL A 53 13.33 -8.14 -12.01
C VAL A 53 14.09 -8.74 -10.83
N ILE A 54 13.39 -9.53 -10.00
CA ILE A 54 13.93 -10.27 -8.85
C ILE A 54 13.33 -11.67 -8.83
N SER A 55 13.96 -12.63 -8.15
CA SER A 55 13.39 -13.99 -8.04
C SER A 55 12.11 -13.99 -7.20
N LEU A 56 11.27 -15.03 -7.37
CA LEU A 56 10.10 -15.24 -6.52
C LEU A 56 10.49 -15.32 -5.03
N GLN A 57 11.58 -16.02 -4.72
CA GLN A 57 12.09 -16.13 -3.35
C GLN A 57 12.47 -14.76 -2.77
N THR A 58 13.16 -13.92 -3.54
CA THR A 58 13.51 -12.56 -3.11
C THR A 58 12.27 -11.70 -2.94
N ALA A 59 11.28 -11.81 -3.82
CA ALA A 59 10.02 -11.09 -3.70
C ALA A 59 9.26 -11.49 -2.42
N GLN A 60 9.23 -12.78 -2.08
CA GLN A 60 8.63 -13.28 -0.83
C GLN A 60 9.38 -12.78 0.42
N GLN A 61 10.71 -12.79 0.39
CA GLN A 61 11.53 -12.24 1.48
C GLN A 61 11.27 -10.74 1.68
N LEU A 62 11.18 -9.97 0.58
CA LEU A 62 10.83 -8.54 0.62
C LEU A 62 9.41 -8.32 1.14
N SER A 63 8.43 -9.09 0.68
CA SER A 63 7.05 -9.03 1.19
C SER A 63 7.03 -9.23 2.71
N ASN A 64 7.74 -10.25 3.22
CA ASN A 64 7.83 -10.50 4.65
C ASN A 64 8.50 -9.36 5.43
N ALA A 65 9.57 -8.77 4.90
CA ALA A 65 10.19 -7.58 5.52
C ALA A 65 9.22 -6.39 5.55
N LEU A 66 8.47 -6.18 4.46
CA LEU A 66 7.48 -5.10 4.32
C LEU A 66 6.26 -5.29 5.24
N ARG A 67 5.89 -6.52 5.57
CA ARG A 67 4.87 -6.80 6.61
C ARG A 67 5.31 -6.27 7.98
N GLY A 68 6.61 -6.35 8.29
CA GLY A 68 7.17 -5.81 9.53
C GLY A 68 6.94 -4.30 9.71
N VAL A 69 6.87 -3.54 8.62
CA VAL A 69 6.59 -2.09 8.64
C VAL A 69 5.19 -1.77 9.13
N VAL A 70 4.22 -2.65 8.84
CA VAL A 70 2.80 -2.49 9.21
C VAL A 70 2.47 -3.18 10.54
N SER A 71 3.43 -3.90 11.13
CA SER A 71 3.27 -4.49 12.46
C SER A 71 3.11 -3.44 13.56
N ASP A 72 2.65 -3.85 14.74
CA ASP A 72 2.47 -2.96 15.91
C ASP A 72 3.75 -2.24 16.34
N ARG A 73 4.92 -2.79 16.01
CA ARG A 73 6.24 -2.19 16.28
C ARG A 73 6.84 -1.49 15.05
N GLY A 74 6.10 -1.46 13.94
CA GLY A 74 6.53 -0.89 12.67
C GLY A 74 6.22 0.60 12.53
N THR A 75 6.79 1.21 11.50
CA THR A 75 6.62 2.66 11.23
C THR A 75 5.26 3.02 10.64
N ALA A 76 4.43 2.04 10.27
CA ALA A 76 3.11 2.24 9.69
C ALA A 76 2.06 1.28 10.27
N ALA A 77 2.06 1.08 11.59
CA ALA A 77 1.04 0.27 12.26
C ALA A 77 -0.40 0.68 11.88
N ALA A 78 -0.61 1.98 11.64
CA ALA A 78 -1.92 2.53 11.25
C ALA A 78 -2.34 2.22 9.79
N ALA A 79 -1.49 1.56 9.00
CA ALA A 79 -1.83 1.04 7.68
C ALA A 79 -2.45 -0.37 7.72
N ALA A 80 -2.54 -1.00 8.89
CA ALA A 80 -3.14 -2.32 9.06
C ALA A 80 -4.64 -2.33 8.72
N VAL A 81 -5.11 -3.42 8.13
CA VAL A 81 -6.54 -3.69 7.88
C VAL A 81 -6.90 -4.99 8.58
N ALA A 82 -7.96 -4.96 9.38
CA ALA A 82 -8.42 -6.15 10.11
C ALA A 82 -8.75 -7.28 9.15
N GLY A 83 -8.29 -8.49 9.47
CA GLY A 83 -8.52 -9.68 8.64
C GLY A 83 -7.56 -9.85 7.46
N PHE A 84 -6.70 -8.87 7.15
CA PHE A 84 -5.80 -8.96 5.99
C PHE A 84 -4.34 -8.77 6.37
N THR A 85 -3.46 -9.53 5.70
CA THR A 85 -2.03 -9.27 5.76
C THR A 85 -1.68 -8.12 4.82
N ILE A 86 -0.85 -7.18 5.27
CA ILE A 86 -0.44 -6.02 4.47
C ILE A 86 1.08 -5.94 4.46
N ALA A 87 1.63 -5.74 3.27
CA ALA A 87 3.02 -5.38 3.06
C ALA A 87 3.08 -3.96 2.52
N GLY A 88 3.88 -3.09 3.12
CA GLY A 88 4.02 -1.73 2.61
C GLY A 88 5.19 -0.97 3.20
N LYS A 89 5.39 0.24 2.70
CA LYS A 89 6.48 1.11 3.12
C LYS A 89 6.05 2.56 3.18
N THR A 90 6.56 3.24 4.20
CA THR A 90 6.48 4.68 4.38
C THR A 90 7.51 5.42 3.53
N GLY A 91 7.09 6.55 2.94
CA GLY A 91 7.95 7.56 2.36
C GLY A 91 7.73 8.90 3.05
N THR A 92 8.82 9.60 3.34
CA THR A 92 8.83 11.00 3.79
C THR A 92 10.03 11.66 3.12
N ALA A 93 9.78 12.57 2.19
CA ALA A 93 10.82 13.29 1.46
C ALA A 93 10.67 14.79 1.72
N GLN A 94 11.79 15.47 1.99
CA GLN A 94 11.79 16.92 2.09
C GLN A 94 11.59 17.55 0.71
N LYS A 95 10.83 18.63 0.64
CA LYS A 95 10.67 19.40 -0.59
C LYS A 95 11.96 20.17 -0.87
N VAL A 96 12.25 20.38 -2.15
CA VAL A 96 13.38 21.21 -2.58
C VAL A 96 12.96 22.67 -2.42
N ASP A 97 13.81 23.46 -1.78
CA ASP A 97 13.63 24.92 -1.70
C ASP A 97 13.94 25.53 -3.08
N PRO A 98 13.09 26.40 -3.64
CA PRO A 98 13.36 27.09 -4.91
C PRO A 98 14.69 27.86 -4.93
N HIS A 99 15.22 28.25 -3.77
CA HIS A 99 16.49 28.95 -3.59
C HIS A 99 17.68 28.01 -3.33
N GLY A 100 17.45 26.70 -3.30
CA GLY A 100 18.48 25.66 -3.12
C GLY A 100 18.41 24.97 -1.75
N GLY A 101 18.78 23.69 -1.73
CA GLY A 101 18.67 22.85 -0.53
C GLY A 101 17.26 22.31 -0.29
N TYR A 102 16.97 21.92 0.95
CA TYR A 102 15.67 21.38 1.36
C TYR A 102 14.86 22.43 2.12
N GLU A 103 13.58 22.58 1.77
CA GLU A 103 12.67 23.49 2.44
C GLU A 103 12.29 22.92 3.81
N HIS A 104 12.59 23.68 4.87
CA HIS A 104 12.36 23.23 6.24
C HIS A 104 10.87 23.12 6.55
N GLY A 105 10.47 22.00 7.16
CA GLY A 105 9.09 21.76 7.58
C GLY A 105 8.12 21.37 6.44
N LYS A 106 8.62 21.21 5.22
CA LYS A 106 7.82 20.87 4.03
C LYS A 106 8.17 19.48 3.52
N TYR A 107 7.15 18.63 3.45
CA TYR A 107 7.33 17.22 3.12
C TYR A 107 6.32 16.74 2.11
N VAL A 108 6.78 15.85 1.24
CA VAL A 108 5.91 14.90 0.54
C VAL A 108 5.90 13.62 1.35
N VAL A 109 4.72 13.23 1.85
CA VAL A 109 4.53 12.01 2.64
C VAL A 109 3.77 10.99 1.83
N SER A 110 4.18 9.73 1.93
CA SER A 110 3.56 8.66 1.18
C SER A 110 3.52 7.34 1.92
N PHE A 111 2.60 6.50 1.48
CA PHE A 111 2.56 5.09 1.83
C PHE A 111 2.23 4.29 0.58
N THR A 112 3.05 3.28 0.28
CA THR A 112 2.79 2.32 -0.79
C THR A 112 2.73 0.93 -0.20
N GLY A 113 1.79 0.12 -0.67
CA GLY A 113 1.65 -1.24 -0.17
C GLY A 113 0.70 -2.08 -1.01
N PHE A 114 0.56 -3.33 -0.63
CA PHE A 114 -0.32 -4.28 -1.27
C PHE A 114 -1.01 -5.19 -0.26
N LEU A 115 -2.17 -5.71 -0.66
CA LEU A 115 -2.97 -6.65 0.12
C LEU A 115 -3.60 -7.72 -0.79
N PRO A 116 -3.90 -8.90 -0.25
CA PRO A 116 -3.22 -9.53 0.88
C PRO A 116 -1.72 -9.66 0.62
N ALA A 117 -0.87 -9.71 1.65
CA ALA A 117 0.58 -9.83 1.47
C ALA A 117 1.03 -11.25 1.07
N ASP A 118 0.22 -12.25 1.42
CA ASP A 118 0.38 -13.68 1.10
C ASP A 118 -0.14 -14.01 -0.31
N HIS A 119 -1.27 -13.41 -0.72
CA HIS A 119 -1.85 -13.53 -2.05
C HIS A 119 -2.28 -12.15 -2.58
N PRO A 120 -1.36 -11.37 -3.19
CA PRO A 120 -1.64 -9.98 -3.54
C PRO A 120 -2.66 -9.81 -4.67
N GLU A 121 -3.74 -9.09 -4.38
CA GLU A 121 -4.83 -8.78 -5.32
C GLU A 121 -4.97 -7.26 -5.56
N PHE A 122 -4.37 -6.44 -4.68
CA PHE A 122 -4.40 -4.99 -4.76
C PHE A 122 -3.05 -4.37 -4.41
N VAL A 123 -2.62 -3.38 -5.19
CA VAL A 123 -1.46 -2.53 -4.90
C VAL A 123 -1.91 -1.08 -4.93
N GLY A 124 -1.52 -0.30 -3.92
CA GLY A 124 -1.90 1.10 -3.81
C GLY A 124 -0.75 1.98 -3.34
N LEU A 125 -0.82 3.25 -3.76
CA LEU A 125 0.07 4.32 -3.34
C LEU A 125 -0.79 5.52 -2.93
N VAL A 126 -0.53 6.06 -1.75
CA VAL A 126 -1.08 7.33 -1.27
C VAL A 126 0.06 8.31 -1.15
N VAL A 127 -0.09 9.50 -1.73
CA VAL A 127 0.86 10.61 -1.66
C VAL A 127 0.12 11.85 -1.20
N LEU A 128 0.68 12.57 -0.23
CA LEU A 128 0.20 13.89 0.20
C LEU A 128 1.35 14.88 0.09
N ASP A 129 1.09 15.98 -0.60
CA ASP A 129 2.00 17.11 -0.67
C ASP A 129 1.69 18.09 0.47
N ASP A 130 2.68 18.37 1.32
CA ASP A 130 2.64 19.38 2.37
C ASP A 130 1.38 19.31 3.25
N ALA A 131 1.13 18.12 3.81
CA ALA A 131 -0.05 17.83 4.62
C ALA A 131 -0.21 18.82 5.79
N LYS A 132 -1.35 19.53 5.82
CA LYS A 132 -1.67 20.48 6.89
C LYS A 132 -2.36 19.76 8.04
N THR A 133 -1.59 19.44 9.08
CA THR A 133 -2.10 18.80 10.30
C THR A 133 -1.89 19.72 11.50
N SER A 134 -2.57 19.41 12.61
CA SER A 134 -2.41 20.14 13.87
C SER A 134 -1.04 19.94 14.53
N LYS A 135 -0.25 18.95 14.08
CA LYS A 135 1.10 18.62 14.57
C LYS A 135 2.04 18.37 13.39
N PRO A 136 2.49 19.43 12.68
CA PRO A 136 3.28 19.29 11.46
C PRO A 136 4.58 18.48 11.63
N GLU A 137 5.18 18.49 12.82
CA GLU A 137 6.36 17.71 13.20
C GLU A 137 6.12 16.19 13.25
N GLN A 138 4.85 15.76 13.20
CA GLN A 138 4.42 14.37 13.18
C GLN A 138 3.94 13.93 11.79
N ASN A 139 4.15 14.74 10.75
CA ASN A 139 3.79 14.40 9.37
C ASN A 139 4.73 13.35 8.77
N TYR A 140 4.62 12.12 9.25
CA TYR A 140 5.30 10.96 8.70
C TYR A 140 4.35 10.16 7.81
N GLY A 141 4.86 9.54 6.75
CA GLY A 141 4.05 8.74 5.82
C GLY A 141 3.18 7.68 6.50
N GLY A 142 3.69 7.04 7.56
CA GLY A 142 2.94 6.03 8.31
C GLY A 142 1.78 6.56 9.14
N LEU A 143 1.85 7.81 9.61
CA LEU A 143 0.80 8.43 10.44
C LEU A 143 -0.28 9.11 9.59
N ILE A 144 0.08 9.59 8.40
CA ILE A 144 -0.84 10.35 7.54
C ILE A 144 -1.32 9.50 6.36
N ALA A 145 -0.40 9.02 5.52
CA ALA A 145 -0.74 8.25 4.33
C ALA A 145 -1.17 6.81 4.66
N GLY A 146 -0.60 6.21 5.71
CA GLY A 146 -0.94 4.86 6.19
C GLY A 146 -2.43 4.65 6.47
N PRO A 147 -3.08 5.46 7.34
CA PRO A 147 -4.51 5.34 7.61
C PRO A 147 -5.40 5.54 6.38
N ILE A 148 -4.99 6.42 5.46
CA ILE A 148 -5.72 6.65 4.20
C ILE A 148 -5.63 5.40 3.33
N PHE A 149 -4.43 4.83 3.19
CA PHE A 149 -4.23 3.56 2.50
C PHE A 149 -5.13 2.48 3.11
N ALA A 150 -5.12 2.29 4.44
CA ALA A 150 -5.92 1.26 5.11
C ALA A 150 -7.41 1.35 4.75
N ARG A 151 -7.99 2.56 4.75
CA ARG A 151 -9.41 2.77 4.38
C ARG A 151 -9.70 2.43 2.91
N ILE A 152 -8.78 2.75 2.00
CA ILE A 152 -8.91 2.42 0.58
C ILE A 152 -8.78 0.91 0.40
N ALA A 153 -7.78 0.32 1.03
CA ALA A 153 -7.46 -1.10 0.93
C ALA A 153 -8.59 -1.98 1.51
N GLU A 154 -9.20 -1.56 2.62
CA GLU A 154 -10.39 -2.21 3.21
C GLU A 154 -11.60 -2.18 2.25
N LYS A 155 -11.83 -1.05 1.57
CA LYS A 155 -12.89 -0.94 0.55
C LYS A 155 -12.57 -1.79 -0.68
N ALA A 156 -11.31 -1.80 -1.12
CA ALA A 156 -10.86 -2.62 -2.22
C ALA A 156 -11.03 -4.11 -1.92
N ALA A 157 -10.66 -4.56 -0.71
CA ALA A 157 -10.83 -5.94 -0.27
C ALA A 157 -12.30 -6.39 -0.34
N ARG A 158 -13.22 -5.54 0.14
CA ARG A 158 -14.67 -5.80 0.00
C ARG A 158 -15.14 -5.83 -1.44
N TYR A 159 -14.66 -4.91 -2.28
CA TYR A 159 -15.04 -4.84 -3.69
C TYR A 159 -14.55 -6.07 -4.48
N LEU A 160 -13.36 -6.57 -4.15
CA LEU A 160 -12.74 -7.74 -4.76
C LEU A 160 -13.21 -9.07 -4.12
N ASP A 161 -14.15 -9.00 -3.16
CA ASP A 161 -14.68 -10.17 -2.44
C ASP A 161 -13.59 -11.04 -1.79
N LEU A 162 -12.59 -10.39 -1.19
CA LEU A 162 -11.46 -11.10 -0.57
C LEU A 162 -11.87 -11.65 0.79
N GLU A 163 -11.49 -12.90 1.05
CA GLU A 163 -11.77 -13.55 2.32
C GLU A 163 -10.82 -13.04 3.44
N PRO A 164 -11.35 -12.51 4.56
CA PRO A 164 -10.53 -12.12 5.69
C PRO A 164 -10.10 -13.35 6.51
N HIS A 165 -8.86 -13.35 6.97
CA HIS A 165 -8.35 -14.31 7.95
C HIS A 165 -8.91 -13.99 9.34
N PRO A 166 -9.78 -14.84 9.93
CA PRO A 166 -10.43 -14.55 11.21
C PRO A 166 -9.45 -14.30 12.35
N GLU A 167 -8.30 -14.99 12.32
CA GLU A 167 -7.22 -14.86 13.31
C GLU A 167 -6.54 -13.48 13.31
N LEU A 168 -6.62 -12.76 12.18
CA LEU A 168 -6.06 -11.41 12.04
C LEU A 168 -7.06 -10.31 12.41
N ILE A 169 -8.29 -10.67 12.75
CA ILE A 169 -9.29 -9.75 13.29
C ILE A 169 -8.97 -9.56 14.77
N LYS A 170 -8.23 -8.50 15.11
CA LYS A 170 -8.00 -8.15 16.51
C LYS A 170 -9.35 -7.90 17.21
N PRO A 171 -9.61 -8.49 18.39
CA PRO A 171 -10.84 -8.20 19.12
C PRO A 171 -10.91 -6.71 19.46
N THR A 172 -12.01 -6.06 19.09
CA THR A 172 -12.31 -4.70 19.55
C THR A 172 -12.33 -4.66 21.08
N ALA A 173 -12.01 -3.50 21.66
CA ALA A 173 -12.01 -3.32 23.12
C ALA A 173 -13.34 -3.74 23.80
N ALA A 174 -14.45 -3.72 23.07
CA ALA A 174 -15.75 -4.22 23.52
C ALA A 174 -15.77 -5.73 23.82
N GLY A 175 -14.98 -6.55 23.12
CA GLY A 175 -14.91 -8.00 23.34
C GLY A 175 -14.10 -8.39 24.59
N ARG A 176 -13.18 -7.52 25.04
CA ARG A 176 -12.37 -7.76 26.25
C ARG A 176 -13.17 -7.65 27.55
N VAL A 177 -14.24 -6.86 27.56
CA VAL A 177 -15.13 -6.75 28.74
C VAL A 177 -15.99 -8.01 28.88
N ALA A 178 -16.43 -8.60 27.77
CA ALA A 178 -17.24 -9.82 27.77
C ALA A 178 -16.46 -11.06 28.24
N SER A 179 -15.20 -11.23 27.83
CA SER A 179 -14.38 -12.37 28.28
C SER A 179 -13.98 -12.28 29.76
N THR A 180 -13.83 -11.07 30.30
CA THR A 180 -13.53 -10.85 31.73
C THR A 180 -14.73 -11.12 32.64
N LEU A 181 -15.96 -10.99 32.11
CA LEU A 181 -17.20 -11.32 32.83
C LEU A 181 -17.56 -12.81 32.75
N ALA A 182 -17.16 -13.50 31.67
CA ALA A 182 -17.40 -14.94 31.50
C ALA A 182 -16.46 -15.82 32.34
N SER A 183 -15.27 -15.34 32.71
CA SER A 183 -14.32 -16.10 33.55
C SER A 183 -14.53 -15.94 35.06
N ARG A 184 -15.65 -15.34 35.49
CA ARG A 184 -16.02 -15.11 36.90
C ARG A 184 -17.31 -15.84 37.31
N ARG A 185 -17.71 -16.88 36.59
CA ARG A 185 -18.79 -17.78 37.00
C ARG A 185 -18.29 -19.20 37.15
#